data_AF-A0A2I2UP08-F1
#
_entry.id   AF-A0A2I2UP08-F1
#
_cell.length_a   1.000
_cell.length_b   1.000
_cell.length_c   1.000
_cell.angle_alpha   90.00
_cell.angle_beta   90.00
_cell.angle_gamma   90.00
#
_symmetry.space_group_name_H-M   'P 1'
#
loop_
_entity.id
_entity.type
_entity.pdbx_description
1 polymer ?
#
loop_
_entity_poly.entity_id
_entity_poly.type
_entity_poly.pdbx_seq_one_letter_code
_entity_poly.pdbx_strand_id
1 'polypeptide(L)'
;MLLLISVILTLWVSCAHGQGRTCGFPEIKHGNIYDEDRYKHNFPVALGKYFYYSCDHSFASPSQSLWTKITCTEEGWSPTPKCIRQCFFPWVENGHSASSGQTHQEGDTAKIVCDTDYRLLNNQSNITCTESGWSIPPKCSSTDPKRKCGPPPPIDNGDITSFPLSTYAPGSLVEYQCQSFYELQGNKNIICSHGQWSEPPKCLDACVISEEAMDKHNIQLRWRHEKKFYSKTGDIIEFVCKSGYHKKTPHHTFRITCQEGKLEYPTCVKNNG
;
A
#
# COMPACT_ATOMS: atom_id res chain seq x y z
N MET A 1 7.33 54.53 60.73
CA MET A 1 7.54 54.24 59.29
C MET A 1 8.97 53.75 59.12
N LEU A 2 9.18 52.44 59.12
CA LEU A 2 10.37 51.74 58.58
C LEU A 2 10.08 50.24 58.70
N LEU A 3 10.04 49.58 57.55
CA LEU A 3 9.61 48.20 57.31
C LEU A 3 10.75 47.21 57.61
N LEU A 4 10.42 46.11 58.28
CA LEU A 4 11.21 44.88 58.32
C LEU A 4 10.93 44.09 57.03
N ILE A 5 11.91 43.96 56.15
CA ILE A 5 11.83 43.07 54.97
C ILE A 5 12.40 41.71 55.39
N SER A 6 11.51 40.72 55.48
CA SER A 6 11.88 39.32 55.65
C SER A 6 12.09 38.68 54.27
N VAL A 7 13.31 38.21 53.99
CA VAL A 7 13.67 37.53 52.75
C VAL A 7 13.24 36.07 52.86
N ILE A 8 12.23 35.68 52.09
CA ILE A 8 11.78 34.28 51.96
C ILE A 8 12.45 33.70 50.71
N LEU A 9 13.51 32.91 50.90
CA LEU A 9 14.11 32.08 49.85
C LEU A 9 13.15 30.91 49.56
N THR A 10 12.46 30.96 48.41
CA THR A 10 11.70 29.82 47.91
C THR A 10 12.63 28.92 47.08
N LEU A 11 13.05 27.81 47.69
CA LEU A 11 13.68 26.70 47.00
C LEU A 11 12.62 26.02 46.11
N TRP A 12 12.60 26.36 44.82
CA TRP A 12 11.95 25.54 43.80
C TRP A 12 12.83 24.33 43.52
N VAL A 13 12.53 23.22 44.18
CA VAL A 13 12.98 21.89 43.74
C VAL A 13 12.09 21.50 42.56
N SER A 14 12.52 21.89 41.36
CA SER A 14 11.99 21.28 40.13
C SER A 14 12.56 19.87 40.06
N CYS A 15 11.74 18.88 40.42
CA CYS A 15 12.03 17.48 40.12
C CYS A 15 12.19 17.34 38.60
N ALA A 16 13.44 17.37 38.12
CA ALA A 16 13.80 16.98 36.77
C ALA A 16 13.52 15.47 36.64
N HIS A 17 12.31 15.13 36.23
CA HIS A 17 11.99 13.81 35.71
C HIS A 17 12.74 13.66 34.39
N GLY A 18 13.96 13.11 34.45
CA GLY A 18 14.72 12.70 33.29
C GLY A 18 14.02 11.58 32.55
N GLN A 19 13.02 11.91 31.73
CA GLN A 19 12.59 11.02 30.66
C GLN A 19 13.68 11.07 29.58
N GLY A 20 14.57 10.09 29.61
CA GLY A 20 15.54 9.91 28.53
C GLY A 20 14.79 9.84 27.20
N ARG A 21 15.25 10.63 26.21
CA ARG A 21 14.66 10.59 24.87
C ARG A 21 14.84 9.18 24.30
N THR A 22 13.76 8.54 23.92
CA THR A 22 13.74 7.21 23.30
C THR A 22 13.05 7.28 21.96
N CYS A 23 13.35 6.33 21.07
CA CYS A 23 12.70 6.22 19.77
C CYS A 23 11.72 5.05 19.74
N GLY A 24 10.51 5.29 19.25
CA GLY A 24 9.52 4.24 18.94
C GLY A 24 9.92 3.42 17.71
N PHE A 25 9.15 2.37 17.43
CA PHE A 25 9.32 1.58 16.20
C PHE A 25 9.07 2.49 14.98
N PRO A 26 10.00 2.57 14.02
CA PRO A 26 9.84 3.48 12.88
C PRO A 26 8.75 2.99 11.93
N GLU A 27 7.88 3.91 11.53
CA GLU A 27 6.90 3.69 10.47
C GLU A 27 7.54 4.02 9.11
N ILE A 28 7.71 3.01 8.26
CA ILE A 28 8.35 3.16 6.95
C ILE A 28 7.32 2.80 5.89
N LYS A 29 6.86 3.79 5.13
CA LYS A 29 5.98 3.53 3.98
C LYS A 29 6.79 2.89 2.86
N HIS A 30 6.27 1.80 2.30
CA HIS A 30 6.91 1.01 1.24
C HIS A 30 8.31 0.49 1.64
N GLY A 31 8.46 0.06 2.89
CA GLY A 31 9.70 -0.51 3.39
C GLY A 31 9.54 -1.14 4.76
N ASN A 32 10.57 -1.87 5.18
CA ASN A 32 10.56 -2.65 6.40
C ASN A 32 11.92 -2.63 7.10
N ILE A 33 11.93 -2.84 8.41
CA ILE A 33 13.17 -3.09 9.16
C ILE A 33 13.63 -4.53 8.94
N TYR A 34 14.94 -4.73 8.85
CA TYR A 34 15.55 -6.06 8.86
C TYR A 34 15.21 -6.80 10.16
N ASP A 35 14.69 -8.02 10.07
CA ASP A 35 14.32 -8.86 11.23
C ASP A 35 13.29 -8.16 12.15
N GLU A 36 12.27 -7.53 11.55
CA GLU A 36 11.23 -6.75 12.25
C GLU A 36 10.61 -7.52 13.41
N ASP A 37 10.19 -8.77 13.21
CA ASP A 37 9.51 -9.59 14.21
C ASP A 37 10.30 -9.71 15.52
N ARG A 38 11.63 -9.82 15.39
CA ARG A 38 12.53 -9.92 16.53
C ARG A 38 12.67 -8.59 17.28
N TYR A 39 12.71 -7.48 16.57
CA TYR A 39 13.02 -6.19 17.18
C TYR A 39 11.79 -5.46 17.71
N LYS A 40 10.62 -5.64 17.09
CA LYS A 40 9.39 -4.88 17.39
C LYS A 40 9.01 -4.88 18.88
N HIS A 41 9.25 -6.00 19.56
CA HIS A 41 8.95 -6.19 20.98
C HIS A 41 9.89 -5.43 21.94
N ASN A 42 11.04 -4.96 21.45
CA ASN A 42 12.09 -4.31 22.26
C ASN A 42 12.02 -2.78 22.24
N PHE A 43 10.98 -2.20 21.65
CA PHE A 43 10.78 -0.75 21.59
C PHE A 43 9.97 -0.25 22.80
N PRO A 44 10.16 1.02 23.23
CA PRO A 44 11.05 2.04 22.64
C PRO A 44 12.53 1.82 22.98
N VAL A 45 13.43 2.32 22.13
CA VAL A 45 14.89 2.13 22.27
C VAL A 45 15.63 3.39 22.72
N ALA A 46 16.75 3.22 23.41
CA ALA A 46 17.61 4.31 23.85
C ALA A 46 18.39 4.97 22.69
N LEU A 47 18.84 6.20 22.93
CA LEU A 47 19.72 6.95 22.02
C LEU A 47 20.96 6.13 21.61
N GLY A 48 21.40 6.31 20.36
CA GLY A 48 22.54 5.61 19.77
C GLY A 48 22.26 4.19 19.28
N LYS A 49 21.10 3.59 19.63
CA LYS A 49 20.66 2.34 19.00
C LYS A 49 20.37 2.58 17.52
N TYR A 50 20.70 1.57 16.69
CA TYR A 50 20.56 1.66 15.25
C TYR A 50 19.95 0.40 14.67
N PHE A 51 19.33 0.54 13.50
CA PHE A 51 18.74 -0.54 12.72
C PHE A 51 19.02 -0.32 11.24
N TYR A 52 18.80 -1.36 10.42
CA TYR A 52 18.83 -1.26 8.97
C TYR A 52 17.41 -1.47 8.44
N TYR A 53 17.02 -0.64 7.47
CA TYR A 53 15.78 -0.82 6.72
C TYR A 53 16.06 -1.02 5.23
N SER A 54 15.11 -1.65 4.57
CA SER A 54 15.04 -1.83 3.12
C SER A 54 13.71 -1.28 2.60
N CYS A 55 13.67 -0.98 1.31
CA CYS A 55 12.46 -0.55 0.62
C CYS A 55 11.85 -1.70 -0.17
N ASP A 56 10.54 -1.64 -0.37
CA ASP A 56 9.79 -2.56 -1.20
C ASP A 56 10.21 -2.46 -2.67
N HIS A 57 9.81 -3.44 -3.47
CA HIS A 57 10.08 -3.44 -4.90
C HIS A 57 9.57 -2.14 -5.57
N SER A 58 10.36 -1.60 -6.50
CA SER A 58 10.13 -0.29 -7.14
C SER A 58 10.25 0.92 -6.21
N PHE A 59 10.83 0.79 -5.02
CA PHE A 59 11.21 1.90 -4.17
C PHE A 59 12.69 1.83 -3.80
N ALA A 60 13.29 2.97 -3.49
CA ALA A 60 14.67 3.05 -3.03
C ALA A 60 14.83 4.07 -1.90
N SER A 61 15.81 3.85 -1.03
CA SER A 61 16.18 4.86 -0.04
C SER A 61 16.87 6.05 -0.71
N PRO A 62 16.92 7.23 -0.05
CA PRO A 62 17.67 8.38 -0.56
C PRO A 62 19.15 8.09 -0.86
N SER A 63 19.76 7.12 -0.17
CA SER A 63 21.14 6.69 -0.41
C SER A 63 21.28 5.71 -1.57
N GLN A 64 20.18 5.24 -2.16
CA GLN A 64 20.13 4.16 -3.17
C GLN A 64 20.74 2.82 -2.71
N SER A 65 21.02 2.68 -1.42
CA SER A 65 21.53 1.44 -0.82
C SER A 65 20.39 0.47 -0.53
N LEU A 66 20.61 -0.82 -0.80
CA LEU A 66 19.66 -1.90 -0.46
C LEU A 66 19.31 -1.91 1.04
N TRP A 67 20.32 -1.65 1.89
CA TRP A 67 20.16 -1.55 3.33
C TRP A 67 20.62 -0.17 3.80
N THR A 68 19.75 0.55 4.50
CA THR A 68 20.04 1.90 5.00
C THR A 68 20.02 1.92 6.52
N LYS A 69 21.11 2.38 7.13
CA LYS A 69 21.25 2.48 8.59
C LYS A 69 20.50 3.71 9.10
N ILE A 70 19.72 3.53 10.16
CA ILE A 70 19.05 4.60 10.92
C ILE A 70 19.47 4.51 12.38
N THR A 71 19.69 5.65 13.02
CA THR A 71 20.15 5.73 14.42
C THR A 71 19.18 6.59 15.22
N CYS A 72 18.85 6.15 16.43
CA CYS A 72 18.02 6.91 17.35
C CYS A 72 18.83 8.08 17.91
N THR A 73 18.44 9.30 17.59
CA THR A 73 19.04 10.55 18.08
C THR A 73 18.06 11.29 18.98
N GLU A 74 18.50 12.41 19.55
CA GLU A 74 17.62 13.27 20.36
C GLU A 74 16.45 13.86 19.56
N GLU A 75 16.53 13.88 18.23
CA GLU A 75 15.49 14.40 17.32
C GLU A 75 14.63 13.28 16.71
N GLY A 76 14.90 12.02 17.05
CA GLY A 76 14.24 10.84 16.49
C GLY A 76 15.15 10.01 15.60
N TRP A 77 14.60 9.30 14.62
CA TRP A 77 15.39 8.48 13.71
C TRP A 77 16.16 9.34 12.70
N SER A 78 17.48 9.17 12.64
CA SER A 78 18.35 9.86 11.69
C SER A 78 19.22 8.88 10.87
N PRO A 79 19.22 8.96 9.52
CA PRO A 79 18.30 9.78 8.73
C PRO A 79 16.85 9.32 8.93
N THR A 80 15.89 10.20 8.70
CA THR A 80 14.47 9.82 8.73
C THR A 80 14.24 8.74 7.66
N PRO A 81 13.73 7.55 8.03
CA PRO A 81 13.48 6.49 7.07
C PRO A 81 12.49 6.95 5.99
N LYS A 82 12.84 6.79 4.73
CA LYS A 82 11.97 7.13 3.59
C LYS A 82 12.29 6.22 2.42
N CYS A 83 11.26 5.73 1.76
CA CYS A 83 11.35 5.01 0.50
C CYS A 83 10.73 5.88 -0.60
N ILE A 84 11.49 6.12 -1.66
CA ILE A 84 11.15 6.99 -2.78
C ILE A 84 10.85 6.11 -3.98
N ARG A 85 9.69 6.32 -4.63
CA ARG A 85 9.32 5.54 -5.82
C ARG A 85 10.39 5.64 -6.90
N GLN A 86 10.70 4.49 -7.50
CA GLN A 86 11.52 4.34 -8.69
C GLN A 86 10.63 3.92 -9.86
N CYS A 87 10.48 4.79 -10.85
CA CYS A 87 9.71 4.54 -12.05
C CYS A 87 10.65 4.20 -13.21
N PHE A 88 10.73 2.93 -13.59
CA PHE A 88 11.37 2.54 -14.84
C PHE A 88 10.55 3.07 -16.03
N PHE A 89 11.21 3.68 -17.01
CA PHE A 89 10.59 4.21 -18.21
C PHE A 89 10.87 3.26 -19.39
N PRO A 90 9.86 2.54 -19.90
CA PRO A 90 10.04 1.58 -20.99
C PRO A 90 10.20 2.28 -22.35
N TRP A 91 10.59 1.50 -23.36
CA TRP A 91 10.53 1.95 -24.75
C TRP A 91 9.08 2.24 -25.16
N VAL A 92 8.86 3.40 -25.80
CA VAL A 92 7.53 3.82 -26.23
C VAL A 92 7.21 3.23 -27.60
N GLU A 93 6.15 2.44 -27.69
CA GLU A 93 5.68 1.93 -28.99
C GLU A 93 4.99 3.06 -29.78
N ASN A 94 5.36 3.22 -31.06
CA ASN A 94 4.85 4.28 -31.93
C ASN A 94 5.11 5.70 -31.39
N GLY A 95 6.27 5.88 -30.74
CA GLY A 95 6.74 7.14 -30.23
C GLY A 95 8.19 7.05 -29.75
N HIS A 96 8.70 8.15 -29.23
CA HIS A 96 10.05 8.27 -28.74
C HIS A 96 10.14 9.15 -27.49
N SER A 97 11.08 8.80 -26.62
CA SER A 97 11.43 9.59 -25.43
C SER A 97 12.91 9.43 -25.13
N ALA A 98 13.55 10.52 -24.73
CA ALA A 98 14.93 10.50 -24.23
C ALA A 98 15.06 9.71 -22.91
N SER A 99 13.96 9.52 -22.18
CA SER A 99 13.90 8.75 -20.94
C SER A 99 13.81 7.23 -21.16
N SER A 100 13.68 6.76 -22.40
CA SER A 100 13.53 5.32 -22.69
C SER A 100 14.69 4.50 -22.13
N GLY A 101 14.38 3.48 -21.31
CA GLY A 101 15.34 2.62 -20.65
C GLY A 101 15.92 3.18 -19.33
N GLN A 102 15.46 4.34 -18.88
CA GLN A 102 15.96 4.99 -17.66
C GLN A 102 15.03 4.77 -16.46
N THR A 103 15.58 4.89 -15.26
CA THR A 103 14.81 4.88 -14.01
C THR A 103 14.76 6.28 -13.43
N HIS A 104 13.55 6.72 -13.10
CA HIS A 104 13.26 8.05 -12.56
C HIS A 104 12.78 7.96 -11.11
N GLN A 105 13.02 9.01 -10.34
CA GLN A 105 12.55 9.11 -8.96
C GLN A 105 11.19 9.80 -8.88
N GLU A 106 10.49 9.57 -7.78
CA GLU A 106 9.23 10.27 -7.48
C GLU A 106 9.38 11.79 -7.62
N GLY A 107 8.48 12.41 -8.38
CA GLY A 107 8.50 13.83 -8.74
C GLY A 107 9.12 14.13 -10.12
N ASP A 108 9.93 13.22 -10.67
CA ASP A 108 10.52 13.39 -11.99
C ASP A 108 9.46 13.43 -13.08
N THR A 109 9.76 14.15 -14.17
CA THR A 109 8.93 14.21 -15.35
C THR A 109 9.68 13.74 -16.58
N ALA A 110 8.96 13.05 -17.47
CA ALA A 110 9.49 12.56 -18.73
C ALA A 110 8.59 13.02 -19.88
N LYS A 111 9.22 13.47 -20.98
CA LYS A 111 8.54 13.90 -22.18
C LYS A 111 8.40 12.76 -23.17
N ILE A 112 7.21 12.62 -23.75
CA ILE A 112 6.90 11.66 -24.81
C ILE A 112 6.54 12.42 -26.07
N VAL A 113 7.12 11.99 -27.18
CA VAL A 113 6.78 12.47 -28.52
C VAL A 113 6.26 11.27 -29.30
N CYS A 114 4.99 11.31 -29.68
CA CYS A 114 4.40 10.23 -30.48
C CYS A 114 4.75 10.39 -31.97
N ASP A 115 4.82 9.28 -32.67
CA ASP A 115 5.02 9.26 -34.12
C ASP A 115 3.78 9.78 -34.84
N THR A 116 3.89 10.05 -36.15
CA THR A 116 2.78 10.53 -36.98
C THR A 116 1.58 9.60 -36.89
N ASP A 117 0.37 10.17 -36.75
CA ASP A 117 -0.90 9.46 -36.54
C ASP A 117 -1.03 8.71 -35.19
N TYR A 118 -0.24 9.12 -34.21
CA TYR A 118 -0.39 8.71 -32.82
C TYR A 118 -0.42 9.91 -31.87
N ARG A 119 -1.04 9.72 -30.71
CA ARG A 119 -1.13 10.72 -29.64
C ARG A 119 -1.07 10.07 -28.27
N LEU A 120 -0.58 10.80 -27.28
CA LEU A 120 -0.75 10.42 -25.89
C LEU A 120 -2.21 10.61 -25.46
N LEU A 121 -2.65 9.81 -24.49
CA LEU A 121 -3.92 10.03 -23.83
C LEU A 121 -3.98 11.46 -23.26
N ASN A 122 -5.15 12.10 -23.41
CA ASN A 122 -5.45 13.44 -22.92
C ASN A 122 -4.59 14.60 -23.48
N ASN A 123 -3.93 14.41 -24.64
CA ASN A 123 -3.04 15.41 -25.27
C ASN A 123 -1.89 15.91 -24.36
N GLN A 124 -1.56 15.15 -23.31
CA GLN A 124 -0.39 15.43 -22.49
C GLN A 124 0.88 14.99 -23.24
N SER A 125 1.98 15.71 -23.06
CA SER A 125 3.29 15.29 -23.58
C SER A 125 4.30 15.00 -22.47
N ASN A 126 3.99 15.38 -21.23
CA ASN A 126 4.81 15.11 -20.07
C ASN A 126 4.04 14.21 -19.10
N ILE A 127 4.73 13.22 -18.56
CA ILE A 127 4.22 12.31 -17.54
C ILE A 127 5.09 12.41 -16.29
N THR A 128 4.52 12.17 -15.12
CA THR A 128 5.20 12.34 -13.84
C THR A 128 5.32 11.01 -13.12
N CYS A 129 6.48 10.71 -12.53
CA CYS A 129 6.63 9.60 -11.60
C CYS A 129 5.98 9.98 -10.27
N THR A 130 4.85 9.38 -9.95
CA THR A 130 4.12 9.56 -8.68
C THR A 130 4.45 8.43 -7.71
N GLU A 131 4.02 8.52 -6.45
CA GLU A 131 4.15 7.41 -5.48
C GLU A 131 3.57 6.08 -6.01
N SER A 132 2.54 6.15 -6.88
CA SER A 132 1.91 4.96 -7.50
C SER A 132 2.61 4.50 -8.79
N GLY A 133 3.61 5.21 -9.30
CA GLY A 133 4.22 4.98 -10.62
C GLY A 133 3.95 6.14 -11.59
N TRP A 134 4.16 5.90 -12.89
CA TRP A 134 3.89 6.91 -13.92
C TRP A 134 2.43 7.35 -13.92
N SER A 135 2.19 8.66 -13.97
CA SER A 135 0.86 9.29 -13.91
C SER A 135 -0.10 8.78 -14.99
N ILE A 136 0.42 8.45 -16.16
CA ILE A 136 -0.26 7.72 -17.22
C ILE A 136 0.75 6.75 -17.85
N PRO A 137 0.28 5.63 -18.44
CA PRO A 137 1.17 4.70 -19.14
C PRO A 137 1.93 5.42 -20.28
N PRO A 138 3.25 5.24 -20.41
CA PRO A 138 4.06 5.82 -21.48
C PRO A 138 3.81 5.09 -22.81
N LYS A 139 2.59 5.23 -23.35
CA LYS A 139 2.13 4.57 -24.57
C LYS A 139 1.43 5.57 -25.49
N CYS A 140 1.79 5.53 -26.77
CA CYS A 140 1.12 6.31 -27.80
C CYS A 140 -0.04 5.50 -28.40
N SER A 141 -1.20 6.14 -28.54
CA SER A 141 -2.43 5.57 -29.10
C SER A 141 -2.63 6.08 -30.52
N SER A 142 -3.08 5.21 -31.42
CA SER A 142 -3.35 5.63 -32.80
C SER A 142 -4.46 6.68 -32.85
N THR A 143 -4.44 7.53 -33.87
CA THR A 143 -5.52 8.48 -34.17
C THR A 143 -6.50 7.93 -35.22
N ASP A 144 -6.23 6.77 -35.82
CA ASP A 144 -7.13 6.14 -36.79
C ASP A 144 -8.32 5.45 -36.09
N PRO A 145 -9.57 5.94 -36.27
CA PRO A 145 -10.75 5.34 -35.65
C PRO A 145 -11.09 3.96 -36.23
N LYS A 146 -10.54 3.58 -37.38
CA LYS A 146 -10.80 2.28 -38.02
C LYS A 146 -9.88 1.17 -37.53
N ARG A 147 -8.85 1.52 -36.73
CA ARG A 147 -7.87 0.55 -36.24
C ARG A 147 -8.50 -0.46 -35.29
N LYS A 148 -8.32 -1.74 -35.62
CA LYS A 148 -8.80 -2.89 -34.86
C LYS A 148 -7.92 -3.15 -33.63
N CYS A 149 -8.52 -3.69 -32.57
CA CYS A 149 -7.78 -4.14 -31.39
C CYS A 149 -7.39 -5.61 -31.51
N GLY A 150 -6.32 -6.00 -30.81
CA GLY A 150 -6.03 -7.41 -30.54
C GLY A 150 -6.88 -7.97 -29.40
N PRO A 151 -6.50 -9.15 -28.85
CA PRO A 151 -7.13 -9.70 -27.66
C PRO A 151 -7.16 -8.70 -26.48
N PRO A 152 -8.23 -8.68 -25.68
CA PRO A 152 -8.30 -7.93 -24.43
C PRO A 152 -7.12 -8.24 -23.48
N PRO A 153 -6.65 -7.27 -22.67
CA PRO A 153 -5.59 -7.52 -21.69
C PRO A 153 -6.03 -8.53 -20.62
N PRO A 154 -5.18 -9.45 -20.16
CA PRO A 154 -5.50 -10.27 -18.99
C PRO A 154 -5.55 -9.41 -17.71
N ILE A 155 -6.34 -9.85 -16.73
CA ILE A 155 -6.39 -9.26 -15.39
C ILE A 155 -6.16 -10.34 -14.33
N ASP A 156 -5.61 -9.96 -13.18
CA ASP A 156 -5.44 -10.88 -12.07
C ASP A 156 -6.80 -11.27 -11.48
N ASN A 157 -6.96 -12.56 -11.12
CA ASN A 157 -8.16 -13.11 -10.48
C ASN A 157 -9.47 -12.82 -11.22
N GLY A 158 -9.42 -12.66 -12.54
CA GLY A 158 -10.58 -12.44 -13.39
C GLY A 158 -10.31 -12.80 -14.84
N ASP A 159 -11.36 -12.87 -15.64
CA ASP A 159 -11.26 -13.13 -17.08
C ASP A 159 -12.43 -12.50 -17.82
N ILE A 160 -12.35 -12.46 -19.14
CA ILE A 160 -13.46 -12.07 -20.00
C ILE A 160 -14.52 -13.18 -20.01
N THR A 161 -15.78 -12.78 -20.12
CA THR A 161 -16.93 -13.70 -20.12
C THR A 161 -17.13 -14.42 -21.46
N SER A 162 -16.40 -14.03 -22.50
CA SER A 162 -16.47 -14.60 -23.86
C SER A 162 -15.14 -15.20 -24.28
N PHE A 163 -15.13 -16.02 -25.33
CA PHE A 163 -13.88 -16.54 -25.87
C PHE A 163 -13.09 -15.43 -26.57
N PRO A 164 -11.77 -15.29 -26.29
CA PRO A 164 -10.96 -14.25 -26.91
C PRO A 164 -10.80 -14.48 -28.41
N LEU A 165 -11.04 -13.43 -29.19
CA LEU A 165 -10.75 -13.38 -30.61
C LEU A 165 -9.33 -12.86 -30.83
N SER A 166 -8.70 -13.23 -31.95
CA SER A 166 -7.41 -12.65 -32.34
C SER A 166 -7.53 -11.18 -32.73
N THR A 167 -8.73 -10.69 -33.08
CA THR A 167 -8.95 -9.32 -33.58
C THR A 167 -10.37 -8.86 -33.31
N TYR A 168 -10.53 -7.59 -32.94
CA TYR A 168 -11.79 -6.93 -32.63
C TYR A 168 -11.98 -5.66 -33.46
N ALA A 169 -13.21 -5.45 -33.95
CA ALA A 169 -13.56 -4.23 -34.67
C ALA A 169 -13.57 -3.01 -33.73
N PRO A 170 -13.32 -1.79 -34.23
CA PRO A 170 -13.53 -0.57 -33.46
C PRO A 170 -14.95 -0.52 -32.88
N GLY A 171 -15.08 -0.09 -31.63
CA GLY A 171 -16.35 -0.05 -30.90
C GLY A 171 -16.79 -1.37 -30.27
N SER A 172 -16.04 -2.47 -30.47
CA SER A 172 -16.34 -3.74 -29.79
C SER A 172 -16.29 -3.58 -28.28
N LEU A 173 -17.24 -4.22 -27.58
CA LEU A 173 -17.31 -4.27 -26.13
C LEU A 173 -16.98 -5.67 -25.63
N VAL A 174 -16.20 -5.75 -24.56
CA VAL A 174 -15.90 -7.02 -23.87
C VAL A 174 -16.16 -6.85 -22.38
N GLU A 175 -16.87 -7.80 -21.80
CA GLU A 175 -17.22 -7.83 -20.38
C GLU A 175 -16.25 -8.76 -19.61
N TYR A 176 -15.68 -8.24 -18.53
CA TYR A 176 -14.90 -8.99 -17.55
C TYR A 176 -15.73 -9.43 -16.36
N GLN A 177 -15.28 -10.52 -15.76
CA GLN A 177 -15.80 -11.06 -14.52
C GLN A 177 -14.64 -11.47 -13.61
N CYS A 178 -14.72 -11.09 -12.34
CA CYS A 178 -13.81 -11.57 -11.32
C CYS A 178 -14.15 -13.00 -10.88
N GLN A 179 -13.15 -13.75 -10.46
CA GLN A 179 -13.31 -15.04 -9.81
C GLN A 179 -14.16 -14.89 -8.54
N SER A 180 -14.69 -16.01 -8.06
CA SER A 180 -15.54 -16.02 -6.86
C SER A 180 -14.81 -15.38 -5.67
N PHE A 181 -15.54 -14.56 -4.91
CA PHE A 181 -15.06 -13.79 -3.74
C PHE A 181 -14.15 -12.60 -4.02
N TYR A 182 -13.67 -12.40 -5.25
CA TYR A 182 -12.97 -11.19 -5.66
C TYR A 182 -13.99 -10.14 -6.11
N GLU A 183 -13.79 -8.89 -5.69
CA GLU A 183 -14.75 -7.83 -5.97
C GLU A 183 -14.28 -6.96 -7.14
N LEU A 184 -15.16 -6.74 -8.13
CA LEU A 184 -14.82 -5.98 -9.33
C LEU A 184 -14.80 -4.47 -9.02
N GLN A 185 -13.66 -3.84 -9.24
CA GLN A 185 -13.48 -2.39 -9.16
C GLN A 185 -13.23 -1.81 -10.56
N GLY A 186 -14.02 -0.80 -10.92
CA GLY A 186 -13.92 -0.12 -12.22
C GLY A 186 -15.06 -0.52 -13.18
N ASN A 187 -14.86 -0.29 -14.47
CA ASN A 187 -15.87 -0.62 -15.48
C ASN A 187 -15.72 -2.08 -15.90
N LYS A 188 -16.78 -2.88 -15.71
CA LYS A 188 -16.79 -4.28 -16.15
C LYS A 188 -16.69 -4.45 -17.67
N ASN A 189 -17.08 -3.43 -18.43
CA ASN A 189 -17.05 -3.44 -19.89
C ASN A 189 -15.93 -2.54 -20.40
N ILE A 190 -15.05 -3.11 -21.21
CA ILE A 190 -14.04 -2.34 -21.96
C ILE A 190 -14.43 -2.18 -23.42
N ILE A 191 -13.99 -1.09 -24.03
CA ILE A 191 -14.28 -0.76 -25.44
C ILE A 191 -13.00 -0.67 -26.26
N CYS A 192 -13.04 -1.22 -27.48
CA CYS A 192 -11.97 -1.07 -28.45
C CYS A 192 -12.08 0.29 -29.16
N SER A 193 -11.05 1.13 -29.07
CA SER A 193 -11.01 2.45 -29.68
C SER A 193 -9.61 2.74 -30.21
N HIS A 194 -9.51 3.09 -31.50
CA HIS A 194 -8.24 3.40 -32.16
C HIS A 194 -7.15 2.33 -31.97
N GLY A 195 -7.54 1.05 -32.03
CA GLY A 195 -6.66 -0.09 -31.82
C GLY A 195 -6.21 -0.35 -30.38
N GLN A 196 -6.79 0.34 -29.39
CA GLN A 196 -6.52 0.13 -27.98
C GLN A 196 -7.80 -0.11 -27.18
N TRP A 197 -7.69 -0.98 -26.18
CA TRP A 197 -8.74 -1.21 -25.21
C TRP A 197 -8.75 -0.09 -24.17
N SER A 198 -9.93 0.32 -23.71
CA SER A 198 -10.07 1.14 -22.51
C SER A 198 -9.54 0.41 -21.27
N GLU A 199 -9.28 1.16 -20.20
CA GLU A 199 -8.74 0.61 -18.94
C GLU A 199 -9.59 -0.58 -18.44
N PRO A 200 -8.98 -1.76 -18.24
CA PRO A 200 -9.67 -2.92 -17.70
C PRO A 200 -9.99 -2.75 -16.20
N PRO A 201 -11.00 -3.46 -15.67
CA PRO A 201 -11.29 -3.46 -14.24
C PRO A 201 -10.22 -4.20 -13.45
N LYS A 202 -10.20 -3.97 -12.14
CA LYS A 202 -9.38 -4.73 -11.18
C LYS A 202 -10.26 -5.65 -10.35
N CYS A 203 -9.75 -6.81 -9.99
CA CYS A 203 -10.40 -7.73 -9.06
C CYS A 203 -9.72 -7.59 -7.69
N LEU A 204 -10.42 -6.97 -6.74
CA LEU A 204 -9.92 -6.73 -5.38
C LEU A 204 -9.83 -8.03 -4.61
N ASP A 205 -8.70 -8.23 -3.92
CA ASP A 205 -8.40 -9.46 -3.22
C ASP A 205 -9.44 -9.79 -2.15
N ALA A 206 -9.82 -11.06 -2.11
CA ALA A 206 -10.63 -11.62 -1.04
C ALA A 206 -9.76 -11.83 0.21
N CYS A 207 -10.33 -11.60 1.40
CA CYS A 207 -9.63 -11.91 2.63
C CYS A 207 -9.81 -13.37 3.01
N VAL A 208 -8.70 -14.02 3.36
CA VAL A 208 -8.70 -15.38 3.89
C VAL A 208 -8.83 -15.33 5.41
N ILE A 209 -9.89 -15.95 5.93
CA ILE A 209 -10.12 -16.10 7.37
C ILE A 209 -9.42 -17.38 7.83
N SER A 210 -8.26 -17.23 8.46
CA SER A 210 -7.40 -18.33 8.89
C SER A 210 -7.81 -18.85 10.27
N GLU A 211 -8.11 -20.14 10.35
CA GLU A 211 -8.38 -20.83 11.62
C GLU A 211 -7.16 -20.80 12.54
N GLU A 212 -5.95 -21.00 12.00
CA GLU A 212 -4.70 -20.89 12.73
C GLU A 212 -4.49 -19.50 13.33
N ALA A 213 -4.81 -18.45 12.56
CA ALA A 213 -4.75 -17.07 13.05
C ALA A 213 -5.76 -16.83 14.17
N MET A 214 -7.01 -17.31 14.02
CA MET A 214 -8.03 -17.20 15.06
C MET A 214 -7.61 -17.93 16.35
N ASP A 215 -7.03 -19.11 16.21
CA ASP A 215 -6.54 -19.93 17.32
C ASP A 215 -5.42 -19.25 18.09
N LYS A 216 -4.42 -18.72 17.38
CA LYS A 216 -3.31 -17.94 17.96
C LYS A 216 -3.79 -16.74 18.77
N HIS A 217 -4.89 -16.11 18.33
CA HIS A 217 -5.46 -14.92 18.98
C HIS A 217 -6.57 -15.24 20.01
N ASN A 218 -6.86 -16.53 20.26
CA ASN A 218 -7.92 -17.02 21.15
C ASN A 218 -9.33 -16.47 20.84
N ILE A 219 -9.63 -16.34 19.55
CA ILE A 219 -10.90 -15.84 19.03
C ILE A 219 -11.59 -16.90 18.16
N GLN A 220 -12.86 -16.65 17.83
CA GLN A 220 -13.66 -17.44 16.91
C GLN A 220 -14.65 -16.50 16.20
N LEU A 221 -15.17 -16.92 15.05
CA LEU A 221 -16.26 -16.19 14.39
C LEU A 221 -17.49 -16.15 15.31
N ARG A 222 -18.16 -14.99 15.34
CA ARG A 222 -19.41 -14.81 16.10
C ARG A 222 -20.50 -15.78 15.64
N TRP A 223 -20.59 -15.99 14.33
CA TRP A 223 -21.62 -16.82 13.70
C TRP A 223 -21.00 -18.12 13.19
N ARG A 224 -21.33 -19.25 13.84
CA ARG A 224 -20.71 -20.57 13.56
C ARG A 224 -21.26 -21.31 12.34
N HIS A 225 -22.39 -20.89 11.80
CA HIS A 225 -23.08 -21.58 10.70
C HIS A 225 -22.51 -21.27 9.32
N GLU A 226 -21.65 -20.26 9.22
CA GLU A 226 -20.93 -19.91 7.99
C GLU A 226 -19.44 -20.11 8.25
N LYS A 227 -18.91 -21.30 7.97
CA LYS A 227 -17.45 -21.48 7.80
C LYS A 227 -17.02 -20.77 6.50
N LYS A 228 -17.17 -19.44 6.47
CA LYS A 228 -16.65 -18.60 5.38
C LYS A 228 -15.16 -18.47 5.58
N PHE A 229 -14.40 -19.27 4.83
CA PHE A 229 -12.95 -19.15 4.78
C PHE A 229 -12.50 -17.95 3.95
N TYR A 230 -13.40 -17.39 3.13
CA TYR A 230 -13.16 -16.24 2.28
C TYR A 230 -14.23 -15.18 2.49
N SER A 231 -13.83 -13.93 2.46
CA SER A 231 -14.70 -12.76 2.59
C SER A 231 -14.35 -11.77 1.49
N LYS A 232 -15.35 -11.18 0.84
CA LYS A 232 -15.12 -10.16 -0.20
C LYS A 232 -14.56 -8.89 0.42
N THR A 233 -13.80 -8.13 -0.34
CA THR A 233 -13.46 -6.76 0.07
C THR A 233 -14.74 -5.95 0.33
N GLY A 234 -14.80 -5.28 1.48
CA GLY A 234 -15.99 -4.56 1.97
C GLY A 234 -16.91 -5.38 2.89
N ASP A 235 -16.79 -6.71 2.91
CA ASP A 235 -17.55 -7.54 3.85
C ASP A 235 -17.09 -7.31 5.29
N ILE A 236 -18.03 -7.45 6.23
CA ILE A 236 -17.79 -7.28 7.66
C ILE A 236 -17.69 -8.64 8.33
N ILE A 237 -16.62 -8.84 9.08
CA ILE A 237 -16.32 -10.05 9.83
C ILE A 237 -16.38 -9.72 11.31
N GLU A 238 -17.14 -10.52 12.05
CA GLU A 238 -17.31 -10.36 13.48
C GLU A 238 -16.69 -11.52 14.25
N PHE A 239 -15.80 -11.17 15.18
CA PHE A 239 -15.15 -12.12 16.07
C PHE A 239 -15.71 -12.01 17.49
N VAL A 240 -15.56 -13.10 18.25
CA VAL A 240 -15.77 -13.16 19.69
C VAL A 240 -14.63 -13.96 20.34
N CYS A 241 -14.36 -13.72 21.62
CA CYS A 241 -13.38 -14.52 22.34
C CYS A 241 -13.84 -15.97 22.47
N LYS A 242 -12.88 -16.91 22.50
CA LYS A 242 -13.14 -18.29 22.91
C LYS A 242 -13.55 -18.34 24.40
N SER A 243 -14.19 -19.45 24.79
CA SER A 243 -14.58 -19.67 26.19
C SER A 243 -13.36 -19.64 27.11
N GLY A 244 -13.45 -18.93 28.23
CA GLY A 244 -12.35 -18.75 29.19
C GLY A 244 -11.39 -17.60 28.87
N TYR A 245 -11.68 -16.78 27.85
CA TYR A 245 -10.88 -15.62 27.47
C TYR A 245 -11.71 -14.32 27.47
N HIS A 246 -11.06 -13.19 27.71
CA HIS A 246 -11.63 -11.84 27.60
C HIS A 246 -10.83 -10.98 26.62
N LYS A 247 -11.46 -9.88 26.19
CA LYS A 247 -10.91 -8.96 25.17
C LYS A 247 -9.66 -8.28 25.70
N LYS A 248 -8.52 -8.46 25.01
CA LYS A 248 -7.29 -7.69 25.24
C LYS A 248 -7.28 -6.42 24.39
N THR A 249 -7.71 -6.54 23.13
CA THR A 249 -7.82 -5.41 22.20
C THR A 249 -9.15 -4.67 22.37
N PRO A 250 -9.23 -3.39 21.94
CA PRO A 250 -10.45 -2.60 22.04
C PRO A 250 -11.67 -3.23 21.37
N HIS A 251 -12.88 -2.95 21.87
CA HIS A 251 -14.13 -3.56 21.39
C HIS A 251 -14.34 -3.43 19.87
N HIS A 252 -14.00 -2.29 19.28
CA HIS A 252 -14.22 -2.03 17.85
C HIS A 252 -13.38 -2.96 16.94
N THR A 253 -12.24 -3.48 17.42
CA THR A 253 -11.40 -4.43 16.66
C THR A 253 -12.06 -5.79 16.42
N PHE A 254 -13.17 -6.09 17.10
CA PHE A 254 -13.93 -7.34 16.93
C PHE A 254 -14.92 -7.31 15.76
N ARG A 255 -15.05 -6.16 15.08
CA ARG A 255 -15.88 -5.99 13.89
C ARG A 255 -15.03 -5.31 12.83
N ILE A 256 -14.41 -6.12 11.97
CA ILE A 256 -13.46 -5.67 10.96
C ILE A 256 -14.05 -5.78 9.56
N THR A 257 -13.63 -4.90 8.67
CA THR A 257 -13.96 -4.96 7.24
C THR A 257 -12.77 -5.57 6.49
N CYS A 258 -13.03 -6.53 5.59
CA CYS A 258 -12.01 -7.00 4.67
C CYS A 258 -11.57 -5.86 3.72
N GLN A 259 -10.26 -5.59 3.65
CA GLN A 259 -9.70 -4.56 2.78
C GLN A 259 -8.61 -5.15 1.90
N GLU A 260 -8.95 -5.50 0.65
CA GLU A 260 -8.01 -5.97 -0.37
C GLU A 260 -7.06 -7.06 0.17
N GLY A 261 -7.65 -8.17 0.61
CA GLY A 261 -6.91 -9.31 1.16
C GLY A 261 -6.37 -9.13 2.59
N LYS A 262 -6.43 -7.93 3.17
CA LYS A 262 -5.89 -7.63 4.50
C LYS A 262 -6.95 -7.72 5.60
N LEU A 263 -6.60 -8.42 6.67
CA LEU A 263 -7.38 -8.53 7.91
C LEU A 263 -6.46 -8.40 9.13
N GLU A 264 -6.82 -7.52 10.05
CA GLU A 264 -6.21 -7.42 11.37
C GLU A 264 -7.04 -8.16 12.42
N TYR A 265 -6.46 -9.17 13.05
CA TYR A 265 -7.17 -10.00 14.02
C TYR A 265 -7.16 -9.34 15.42
N PRO A 266 -8.31 -9.26 16.11
CA PRO A 266 -8.34 -8.86 17.52
C PRO A 266 -7.71 -9.94 18.40
N THR A 267 -7.29 -9.60 19.62
CA THR A 267 -6.68 -10.57 20.56
C THR A 267 -7.51 -10.71 21.82
N CYS A 268 -7.66 -11.95 22.30
CA CYS A 268 -8.17 -12.25 23.63
C CYS A 268 -7.10 -12.92 24.51
N VAL A 269 -7.19 -12.68 25.82
CA VAL A 269 -6.30 -13.25 26.85
C VAL A 269 -7.11 -14.05 27.85
N LYS A 270 -6.47 -15.05 28.48
CA LYS A 270 -7.13 -15.96 29.41
C LYS A 270 -7.66 -15.18 30.61
N ASN A 271 -8.84 -15.56 31.10
CA ASN A 271 -9.34 -15.02 32.36
C ASN A 271 -8.41 -15.47 33.49
N ASN A 272 -7.92 -14.52 34.29
CA ASN A 272 -7.27 -14.87 35.55
C ASN A 272 -8.39 -15.39 36.47
N GLY A 273 -8.28 -16.65 36.87
CA GLY A 273 -9.18 -17.26 37.84
C GLY A 273 -9.04 -16.63 39.21
#